data_AF-A0A2G8LI66-F1
#
_entry.id   AF-A0A2G8LI66-F1
#
_cell.length_a   1.000
_cell.length_b   1.000
_cell.length_c   1.000
_cell.angle_alpha   90.00
_cell.angle_beta   90.00
_cell.angle_gamma   90.00
#
_symmetry.space_group_name_H-M   'P 1'
#
loop_
_entity.id
_entity.type
_entity.pdbx_description
1 polymer ?
#
loop_
_entity_poly.entity_id
_entity_poly.type
_entity_poly.pdbx_seq_one_letter_code
_entity_poly.pdbx_strand_id
1 'polypeptide(L)'
;MKSTRFIPGWIAVIAALVLLIISDIHDFEAIMHRVEWATLLFFAALFILMEGLTELGLIDYIGTAVAELIKDVQEESRLTVAIILILWVSALASSFIDNIPFTTAMVPIIISLSENSELGLPLEPMVWALAFGACLGGNGTLIGASANVYAPVSPNNMVTHFLS
;
A
#
# COMPACT_ATOMS: atom_id res chain seq x y z
N MET A 1 9.99 18.64 -22.20
CA MET A 1 8.55 18.91 -21.96
C MET A 1 8.23 18.49 -20.52
N LYS A 2 8.36 19.41 -19.55
CA LYS A 2 8.00 19.13 -18.15
C LYS A 2 6.48 19.14 -18.07
N SER A 3 5.88 17.95 -18.11
CA SER A 3 4.45 17.78 -17.83
C SER A 3 4.20 18.25 -16.41
N THR A 4 3.43 19.32 -16.26
CA THR A 4 2.86 19.76 -14.99
C THR A 4 1.88 18.69 -14.54
N ARG A 5 2.40 17.61 -13.92
CA ARG A 5 1.58 16.58 -13.29
C ARG A 5 0.89 17.24 -12.11
N PHE A 6 -0.32 17.75 -12.31
CA PHE A 6 -1.20 18.08 -11.21
C PHE A 6 -1.41 16.80 -10.42
N ILE A 7 -0.72 16.71 -9.30
CA ILE A 7 -0.84 15.60 -8.37
C ILE A 7 -2.32 15.58 -7.94
N PRO A 8 -3.02 14.44 -7.95
CA PRO A 8 -4.43 14.36 -7.60
C PRO A 8 -4.77 15.07 -6.27
N GLY A 9 -3.81 15.11 -5.33
CA GLY A 9 -3.92 15.86 -4.09
C GLY A 9 -4.16 17.37 -4.28
N TRP A 10 -3.53 18.02 -5.26
CA TRP A 10 -3.77 19.44 -5.54
C TRP A 10 -5.19 19.69 -6.04
N ILE A 11 -5.71 18.79 -6.88
CA ILE A 11 -7.08 18.87 -7.39
C ILE A 11 -8.06 18.72 -6.22
N ALA A 12 -7.82 17.77 -5.31
CA ALA A 12 -8.64 17.57 -4.12
C ALA A 12 -8.62 18.78 -3.18
N VAL A 13 -7.43 19.35 -2.90
CA VAL A 13 -7.29 20.53 -2.04
C VAL A 13 -7.97 21.74 -2.66
N ILE A 14 -7.77 22.00 -3.96
CA ILE A 14 -8.42 23.13 -4.66
C ILE A 14 -9.93 22.95 -4.69
N ALA A 15 -10.43 21.75 -4.96
CA ALA A 15 -11.87 21.45 -4.94
C ALA A 15 -12.47 21.66 -3.54
N ALA A 16 -11.80 21.19 -2.49
CA ALA A 16 -12.21 21.40 -1.11
C ALA A 16 -12.22 22.90 -0.75
N LEU A 17 -11.21 23.65 -1.19
CA LEU A 17 -11.06 25.07 -0.90
C LEU A 17 -12.13 25.92 -1.62
N VAL A 18 -12.46 25.58 -2.87
CA VAL A 18 -13.57 26.20 -3.61
C VAL A 18 -14.92 25.87 -2.97
N LEU A 19 -15.14 24.61 -2.56
CA LEU A 19 -16.37 24.21 -1.84
C LEU A 19 -16.51 24.94 -0.51
N LEU A 20 -15.41 25.19 0.21
CA LEU A 20 -15.40 25.88 1.48
C LEU A 20 -15.68 27.39 1.33
N ILE A 21 -15.24 28.01 0.23
CA ILE A 21 -15.59 29.42 -0.09
C ILE A 21 -17.06 29.57 -0.45
N ILE A 22 -17.68 28.55 -1.07
CA ILE A 22 -19.08 28.57 -1.49
C ILE A 22 -20.04 28.12 -0.37
N SER A 23 -19.57 27.28 0.56
CA SER A 23 -20.39 26.76 1.67
C SER A 23 -20.58 27.78 2.78
N ASP A 24 -21.74 27.74 3.42
CA ASP A 24 -22.05 28.60 4.57
C ASP A 24 -21.33 28.11 5.83
N ILE A 25 -21.07 29.00 6.80
CA ILE A 25 -20.25 28.66 7.98
C ILE A 25 -20.89 27.57 8.86
N HIS A 26 -22.21 27.40 8.76
CA HIS A 26 -22.98 26.35 9.44
C HIS A 26 -22.73 24.95 8.83
N ASP A 27 -22.37 24.85 7.55
CA ASP A 27 -22.04 23.58 6.91
C ASP A 27 -20.62 23.11 7.23
N PHE A 28 -19.73 23.99 7.68
CA PHE A 28 -18.35 23.64 8.02
C PHE A 28 -18.27 22.62 9.16
N GLU A 29 -19.09 22.79 10.20
CA GLU A 29 -19.14 21.85 11.33
C GLU A 29 -19.67 20.47 10.89
N ALA A 30 -20.67 20.46 10.00
CA ALA A 30 -21.18 19.23 9.39
C ALA A 30 -20.14 18.52 8.51
N ILE A 31 -19.31 19.27 7.78
CA ILE A 31 -18.22 18.73 6.95
C ILE A 31 -17.11 18.16 7.84
N MET A 32 -16.70 18.87 8.89
CA MET A 32 -15.66 18.43 9.82
C MET A 32 -16.03 17.13 10.56
N HIS A 33 -17.32 16.93 10.84
CA HIS A 33 -17.84 15.68 11.41
C HIS A 33 -17.88 14.50 10.42
N ARG A 34 -17.90 14.78 9.11
CA ARG A 34 -17.82 13.73 8.06
C ARG A 34 -16.39 13.29 7.77
N VAL A 35 -15.39 14.01 8.28
CA VAL A 35 -13.98 13.63 8.14
C VAL A 35 -13.67 12.52 9.15
N GLU A 36 -13.20 11.38 8.65
CA GLU A 36 -12.71 10.26 9.45
C GLU A 36 -11.31 10.54 10.00
N TRP A 37 -11.23 11.39 11.04
CA TRP A 37 -9.97 11.81 11.65
C TRP A 37 -9.09 10.64 12.13
N ALA A 38 -9.73 9.58 12.62
CA ALA A 38 -9.04 8.37 13.05
C ALA A 38 -8.25 7.73 11.89
N THR A 39 -8.86 7.63 10.71
CA THR A 39 -8.24 7.06 9.50
C THR A 39 -7.07 7.92 9.01
N LEU A 40 -7.22 9.25 9.01
CA LEU A 40 -6.13 10.16 8.62
C LEU A 40 -4.93 10.07 9.56
N LEU A 41 -5.17 10.06 10.87
CA LEU A 41 -4.12 9.92 11.88
C LEU A 41 -3.46 8.54 11.82
N PHE A 42 -4.24 7.48 11.54
CA PHE A 42 -3.73 6.14 11.32
C PHE A 42 -2.75 6.08 10.13
N PHE A 43 -3.13 6.63 8.96
CA PHE A 43 -2.21 6.68 7.82
C PHE A 43 -0.98 7.54 8.09
N ALA A 44 -1.12 8.67 8.79
CA ALA A 44 0.01 9.50 9.19
C ALA A 44 0.99 8.71 10.09
N ALA A 45 0.47 7.97 11.07
CA ALA A 45 1.28 7.11 11.92
C ALA A 45 1.95 5.97 11.15
N LEU A 46 1.26 5.35 10.18
CA LEU A 46 1.86 4.33 9.30
C LEU A 46 3.02 4.89 8.48
N PHE A 47 2.88 6.09 7.89
CA PHE A 47 3.98 6.69 7.14
C PHE A 47 5.18 7.00 8.02
N ILE A 48 4.95 7.54 9.22
CA ILE A 48 6.03 7.80 10.19
C ILE A 48 6.71 6.49 10.61
N LEU A 49 5.93 5.43 10.85
CA LEU A 49 6.46 4.12 11.22
C LEU A 49 7.29 3.51 10.09
N MET A 50 6.78 3.54 8.85
CA MET A 50 7.51 3.00 7.69
C MET A 50 8.81 3.75 7.47
N GLU A 51 8.80 5.08 7.55
CA GLU A 51 10.01 5.89 7.41
C GLU A 51 11.00 5.61 8.55
N GLY A 52 10.51 5.48 9.78
CA GLY A 52 11.33 5.09 10.93
C GLY A 52 12.01 3.73 10.74
N LEU A 53 11.32 2.74 10.18
CA LEU A 53 11.89 1.43 9.86
C LEU A 53 12.96 1.50 8.76
N THR A 54 12.77 2.40 7.78
CA THR A 54 13.78 2.69 6.76
C THR A 54 15.03 3.31 7.37
N GLU A 55 14.88 4.35 8.21
CA GLU A 55 15.99 5.03 8.90
C GLU A 55 16.73 4.11 9.89
N LEU A 56 16.03 3.15 10.50
CA LEU A 56 16.62 2.11 11.35
C LEU A 56 17.46 1.09 10.57
N GLY A 57 17.41 1.10 9.23
CA GLY A 57 18.13 0.16 8.37
C GLY A 57 17.53 -1.25 8.34
N LEU A 58 16.32 -1.45 8.91
CA LEU A 58 15.65 -2.75 8.89
C LEU A 58 15.32 -3.18 7.45
N ILE A 59 14.91 -2.20 6.64
CA ILE A 59 14.62 -2.35 5.20
C ILE A 59 15.84 -2.89 4.45
N ASP A 60 17.03 -2.33 4.68
CA ASP A 60 18.29 -2.76 4.05
C ASP A 60 18.74 -4.13 4.53
N TYR A 61 18.56 -4.42 5.82
CA TYR A 61 18.85 -5.73 6.40
C TYR A 61 17.99 -6.82 5.74
N ILE A 62 16.69 -6.57 5.58
CA ILE A 62 15.76 -7.50 4.91
C ILE A 62 16.17 -7.68 3.45
N GLY A 63 16.49 -6.59 2.73
CA GLY A 63 16.97 -6.66 1.35
C GLY A 63 18.22 -7.53 1.20
N THR A 64 19.18 -7.37 2.12
CA THR A 64 20.42 -8.16 2.14
C THR A 64 20.15 -9.64 2.44
N ALA A 65 19.31 -9.93 3.43
CA ALA A 65 18.92 -11.31 3.76
C ALA A 65 18.19 -12.01 2.61
N VAL A 66 17.31 -11.30 1.90
CA VAL A 66 16.63 -11.80 0.70
C VAL A 66 17.63 -12.02 -0.44
N ALA A 67 18.58 -11.11 -0.64
CA ALA A 67 19.65 -11.27 -1.61
C ALA A 67 20.48 -12.53 -1.35
N GLU A 68 20.88 -12.79 -0.10
CA GLU A 68 21.63 -13.99 0.28
C GLU A 68 20.83 -15.27 0.01
N LEU A 69 19.53 -15.27 0.33
CA LEU A 69 18.61 -16.36 0.01
C LEU A 69 18.52 -16.65 -1.50
N ILE A 70 18.52 -15.61 -2.33
CA ILE A 70 18.45 -15.76 -3.79
C ILE A 70 19.79 -16.23 -4.37
N LYS A 71 20.92 -15.81 -3.79
CA LYS A 71 22.27 -16.21 -4.26
C LYS A 71 22.51 -17.72 -4.18
N ASP A 72 21.94 -18.39 -3.18
CA ASP A 72 22.07 -19.84 -2.98
C ASP A 72 21.29 -20.66 -4.04
N VAL A 73 20.44 -19.99 -4.83
CA VAL A 73 19.70 -20.60 -5.93
C VAL A 73 20.53 -20.58 -7.23
N GLN A 74 20.34 -21.61 -8.07
CA GLN A 74 20.89 -21.67 -9.43
C GLN A 74 20.62 -20.38 -10.21
N GLU A 75 21.64 -19.85 -10.90
CA GLU A 75 21.60 -18.58 -11.65
C GLU A 75 20.40 -18.46 -12.58
N GLU A 76 20.04 -19.52 -13.29
CA GLU A 76 18.92 -19.54 -14.23
C GLU A 76 17.55 -19.33 -13.56
N SER A 77 17.42 -19.67 -12.27
CA SER A 77 16.18 -19.57 -11.51
C SER A 77 16.11 -18.37 -10.56
N ARG A 78 17.21 -17.61 -10.39
CA ARG A 78 17.28 -16.48 -9.44
C ARG A 78 16.21 -15.44 -9.69
N LEU A 79 15.99 -15.07 -10.95
CA LEU A 79 14.97 -14.09 -11.33
C LEU A 79 13.55 -14.58 -11.03
N THR A 80 13.25 -15.82 -11.38
CA THR A 80 11.93 -16.42 -11.12
C THR A 80 11.66 -16.50 -9.62
N VAL A 81 12.64 -16.93 -8.83
CA VAL A 81 12.53 -16.98 -7.37
C VAL A 81 12.32 -15.58 -6.80
N ALA A 82 13.10 -14.58 -7.22
CA ALA A 82 12.95 -13.20 -6.77
C ALA A 82 11.54 -12.65 -7.06
N ILE A 83 11.02 -12.87 -8.26
CA ILE A 83 9.66 -12.46 -8.67
C ILE A 83 8.60 -13.12 -7.78
N ILE A 84 8.70 -14.44 -7.57
CA ILE A 84 7.75 -15.18 -6.73
C ILE A 84 7.80 -14.67 -5.28
N LEU A 85 9.01 -14.50 -4.73
CA LEU A 85 9.21 -14.01 -3.36
C LEU A 85 8.60 -12.62 -3.19
N ILE A 86 8.93 -11.67 -4.07
CA ILE A 86 8.39 -10.32 -4.04
C ILE A 86 6.88 -10.34 -4.17
N LEU A 87 6.32 -11.12 -5.09
CA LEU A 87 4.88 -11.20 -5.32
C LEU A 87 4.14 -11.72 -4.08
N TRP A 88 4.60 -12.81 -3.47
CA TRP A 88 3.96 -13.41 -2.29
C TRP A 88 4.13 -12.56 -1.04
N VAL A 89 5.34 -12.07 -0.78
CA VAL A 89 5.61 -11.16 0.36
C VAL A 89 4.77 -9.90 0.21
N SER A 90 4.69 -9.34 -0.99
CA SER A 90 3.88 -8.16 -1.25
C SER A 90 2.40 -8.44 -1.07
N ALA A 91 1.88 -9.57 -1.55
CA ALA A 91 0.49 -9.94 -1.37
C ALA A 91 0.11 -10.13 0.11
N LEU A 92 0.99 -10.78 0.89
CA LEU A 92 0.75 -10.98 2.32
C LEU A 92 0.89 -9.67 3.10
N ALA A 93 1.93 -8.88 2.88
CA ALA A 93 2.13 -7.62 3.61
C ALA A 93 1.04 -6.59 3.27
N SER A 94 0.65 -6.48 2.00
CA SER A 94 -0.43 -5.61 1.51
C SER A 94 -1.82 -5.99 2.06
N SER A 95 -2.01 -7.23 2.51
CA SER A 95 -3.26 -7.61 3.17
C SER A 95 -3.47 -6.97 4.54
N PHE A 96 -2.39 -6.50 5.17
CA PHE A 96 -2.40 -5.85 6.49
C PHE A 96 -2.06 -4.36 6.44
N ILE A 97 -1.26 -3.94 5.44
CA ILE A 97 -0.75 -2.58 5.28
C ILE A 97 -1.28 -2.02 3.95
N ASP A 98 -1.69 -0.75 3.92
CA ASP A 98 -2.10 -0.12 2.68
C ASP A 98 -1.01 -0.17 1.59
N ASN A 99 -1.46 -0.31 0.35
CA ASN A 99 -0.60 -0.44 -0.82
C ASN A 99 0.38 0.73 -0.98
N ILE A 100 -0.01 1.95 -0.58
CA ILE A 100 0.79 3.16 -0.74
C ILE A 100 2.03 3.13 0.19
N PRO A 101 1.88 3.12 1.54
CA PRO A 101 3.03 3.05 2.44
C PRO A 101 3.89 1.80 2.22
N PHE A 102 3.26 0.65 1.94
CA PHE A 102 3.99 -0.58 1.67
C PHE A 102 4.86 -0.49 0.40
N THR A 103 4.29 -0.02 -0.71
CA THR A 103 5.03 0.11 -1.98
C THR A 103 6.18 1.10 -1.84
N THR A 104 5.96 2.24 -1.17
CA THR A 104 7.02 3.24 -0.95
C THR A 104 8.22 2.64 -0.22
N ALA A 105 8.00 1.76 0.76
CA ALA A 105 9.09 1.10 1.49
C ALA A 105 9.77 -0.05 0.71
N MET A 106 9.05 -0.74 -0.18
CA MET A 106 9.63 -1.83 -0.99
C MET A 106 10.42 -1.35 -2.21
N VAL A 107 10.13 -0.16 -2.73
CA VAL A 107 10.87 0.43 -3.87
C VAL A 107 12.39 0.47 -3.63
N PRO A 108 12.92 1.03 -2.52
CA PRO A 108 14.36 1.04 -2.28
C PRO A 108 14.96 -0.36 -2.16
N ILE A 109 14.24 -1.33 -1.59
CA ILE A 109 14.69 -2.73 -1.52
C ILE A 109 14.88 -3.32 -2.91
N ILE A 110 13.89 -3.14 -3.79
CA ILE A 110 13.92 -3.66 -5.16
C ILE A 110 15.05 -3.02 -5.98
N ILE A 111 15.28 -1.72 -5.77
CA ILE A 111 16.42 -1.03 -6.40
C ILE A 111 17.74 -1.61 -5.89
N SER A 112 17.93 -1.74 -4.58
CA SER A 112 19.14 -2.30 -3.97
C SER A 112 19.43 -3.73 -4.45
N LEU A 113 18.39 -4.56 -4.57
CA LEU A 113 18.49 -5.91 -5.12
C LEU A 113 18.88 -5.94 -6.61
N SER A 114 18.41 -4.97 -7.40
CA SER A 114 18.75 -4.86 -8.83
C SER A 114 20.14 -4.29 -9.07
N GLU A 115 20.58 -3.34 -8.24
CA GLU A 115 21.93 -2.75 -8.29
C GLU A 115 23.02 -3.73 -7.81
N ASN A 116 22.63 -4.78 -7.07
CA ASN A 116 23.55 -5.81 -6.64
C ASN A 116 24.08 -6.63 -7.83
N SER A 117 25.32 -6.33 -8.20
CA SER A 117 26.00 -6.93 -9.36
C SER A 117 26.20 -8.45 -9.24
N GLU A 118 26.16 -9.02 -8.04
CA GLU A 118 26.26 -10.47 -7.83
C GLU A 118 24.96 -11.22 -8.16
N LEU A 119 23.82 -10.54 -8.10
CA LEU A 119 22.52 -11.12 -8.41
C LEU A 119 22.14 -10.95 -9.89
N GLY A 120 22.54 -9.86 -10.53
CA GLY A 120 22.28 -9.60 -11.95
C GLY A 120 20.77 -9.51 -12.28
N LEU A 121 19.95 -9.06 -11.33
CA LEU A 121 18.50 -9.05 -11.47
C LEU A 121 17.99 -7.78 -12.17
N PRO A 122 17.18 -7.88 -13.24
CA PRO A 122 16.54 -6.72 -13.84
C PRO A 122 15.47 -6.11 -12.93
N LEU A 123 15.47 -4.78 -12.85
CA LEU A 123 14.53 -4.00 -12.04
C LEU A 123 13.07 -4.15 -12.50
N GLU A 124 12.84 -4.13 -13.82
CA GLU A 124 11.48 -4.09 -14.39
C GLU A 124 10.59 -5.26 -13.94
N PRO A 125 10.99 -6.54 -14.07
CA PRO A 125 10.16 -7.65 -13.62
C PRO A 125 9.86 -7.64 -12.12
N MET A 126 10.79 -7.16 -11.30
CA MET A 126 10.60 -7.06 -9.86
C MET A 126 9.60 -5.97 -9.49
N VAL A 127 9.62 -4.83 -10.18
CA VAL A 127 8.64 -3.76 -10.00
C VAL A 127 7.24 -4.23 -10.43
N TRP A 128 7.13 -4.99 -11.52
CA TRP A 128 5.87 -5.62 -11.91
C TRP A 128 5.39 -6.64 -10.87
N ALA A 129 6.29 -7.46 -10.33
CA ALA A 129 5.97 -8.41 -9.27
C ALA A 129 5.43 -7.72 -8.01
N LEU A 130 6.04 -6.60 -7.62
CA LEU A 130 5.56 -5.76 -6.51
C LEU A 130 4.18 -5.19 -6.82
N ALA A 131 3.98 -4.61 -8.00
CA ALA A 131 2.70 -4.01 -8.39
C ALA A 131 1.57 -5.05 -8.42
N PHE A 132 1.81 -6.24 -9.00
CA PHE A 132 0.85 -7.33 -9.00
C PHE A 132 0.63 -7.89 -7.59
N GLY A 133 1.69 -8.09 -6.81
CA GLY A 133 1.60 -8.58 -5.44
C GLY A 133 0.81 -7.63 -4.53
N ALA A 134 1.10 -6.34 -4.54
CA ALA A 134 0.37 -5.34 -3.77
C ALA A 134 -1.09 -5.20 -4.22
N CYS A 135 -1.37 -5.30 -5.53
CA CYS A 135 -2.75 -5.33 -6.01
C CYS A 135 -3.48 -6.60 -5.57
N LEU A 136 -2.84 -7.77 -5.65
CA LEU A 136 -3.43 -9.04 -5.25
C LEU A 136 -3.63 -9.15 -3.73
N GLY A 137 -2.73 -8.60 -2.92
CA GLY A 137 -2.86 -8.56 -1.46
C GLY A 137 -4.05 -7.73 -1.00
N GLY A 138 -4.14 -6.50 -1.53
CA GLY A 138 -5.24 -5.58 -1.24
C GLY A 138 -6.60 -6.06 -1.74
N ASN A 139 -6.67 -6.80 -2.86
CA ASN A 139 -7.92 -7.35 -3.40
C ASN A 139 -8.25 -8.77 -2.93
N GLY A 140 -7.24 -9.55 -2.52
CA GLY A 140 -7.35 -11.00 -2.31
C GLY A 140 -7.67 -11.42 -0.88
N THR A 141 -7.75 -10.47 0.07
CA THR A 141 -8.01 -10.80 1.48
C THR A 141 -9.21 -10.03 2.03
N LEU A 142 -10.00 -10.74 2.86
CA LEU A 142 -11.13 -10.18 3.62
C LEU A 142 -10.73 -9.02 4.57
N ILE A 143 -9.42 -8.87 4.82
CA ILE A 143 -8.82 -7.86 5.71
C ILE A 143 -8.25 -6.68 4.90
N GLY A 144 -7.60 -6.92 3.75
CA GLY A 144 -7.12 -5.88 2.84
C GLY A 144 -8.24 -5.14 2.09
N ALA A 145 -9.40 -5.80 1.93
CA ALA A 145 -10.67 -5.14 1.68
C ALA A 145 -11.16 -4.45 2.96
N SER A 146 -10.54 -3.33 3.32
CA SER A 146 -11.05 -2.35 4.29
C SER A 146 -12.50 -1.88 4.01
N ALA A 147 -13.10 -2.33 2.90
CA ALA A 147 -14.51 -2.14 2.54
C ALA A 147 -15.53 -3.06 3.24
N ASN A 148 -15.16 -4.17 3.92
CA ASN A 148 -16.16 -5.06 4.56
C ASN A 148 -16.24 -4.98 6.10
N VAL A 149 -15.48 -4.11 6.75
CA VAL A 149 -15.61 -3.90 8.21
C VAL A 149 -16.93 -3.20 8.59
N TYR A 150 -17.68 -2.65 7.63
CA TYR A 150 -18.99 -2.03 7.87
C TYR A 150 -20.19 -3.00 7.76
N ALA A 151 -19.99 -4.31 7.65
CA ALA A 151 -21.06 -5.30 7.75
C ALA A 151 -20.71 -6.33 8.84
N PRO A 152 -20.91 -5.99 10.13
CA PRO A 152 -22.22 -6.28 10.71
C PRO A 152 -22.61 -5.32 11.84
N VAL A 153 -23.30 -4.21 11.53
CA VAL A 153 -24.24 -3.61 12.50
C VAL A 153 -25.47 -3.06 11.77
N SER A 154 -26.15 -3.91 11.00
CA SER A 154 -27.60 -3.73 10.81
C SER A 154 -28.30 -4.57 11.88
N PRO A 155 -29.05 -3.96 12.82
CA PRO A 155 -29.83 -4.72 13.81
C PRO A 155 -30.98 -5.55 13.21
N ASN A 156 -31.24 -5.47 11.90
CA ASN A 156 -32.40 -6.13 11.30
C ASN A 156 -31.98 -7.21 10.30
N ASN A 157 -31.88 -8.43 10.81
CA ASN A 157 -31.84 -9.69 10.06
C ASN A 157 -32.91 -9.71 8.97
N MET A 158 -32.49 -9.63 7.70
CA MET A 158 -33.34 -9.87 6.52
C MET A 158 -33.23 -11.33 6.03
N VAL A 159 -32.76 -12.25 6.89
CA VAL A 159 -32.56 -13.67 6.57
C VAL A 159 -33.61 -14.57 7.25
N THR A 160 -34.35 -14.06 8.23
CA THR A 160 -35.37 -14.84 8.97
C THR A 160 -36.74 -14.91 8.30
N HIS A 161 -36.94 -14.29 7.13
CA HIS A 161 -38.23 -14.31 6.42
C HIS A 161 -38.35 -15.35 5.29
N PHE A 162 -37.33 -16.18 5.05
CA PHE A 162 -37.37 -17.24 4.03
C PHE A 162 -37.64 -18.65 4.59
N LEU A 163 -37.87 -18.80 5.90
CA LEU A 163 -38.17 -20.09 6.53
C LEU A 163 -39.39 -20.04 7.49
N SER A 164 -40.39 -19.22 7.17
CA SER A 164 -41.74 -19.27 7.75
C SER A 164 -42.76 -18.98 6.67
#